data_AF-A0A1B6NRD1-F1
#
_entry.id   AF-A0A1B6NRD1-F1
#
_cell.length_a   1.000
_cell.length_b   1.000
_cell.length_c   1.000
_cell.angle_alpha   90.00
_cell.angle_beta   90.00
_cell.angle_gamma   90.00
#
_symmetry.space_group_name_H-M   'P 1'
#
loop_
_entity.id
_entity.type
_entity.pdbx_description
1 polymer ?
#
loop_
_entity_poly.entity_id
_entity_poly.type
_entity_poly.pdbx_seq_one_letter_code
_entity_poly.pdbx_strand_id
1 'polypeptide(L)'
;MIRPFRAETERYGHYSVAGESVWEHPFLWGSKRTGPDLARVGGRYSDEWHRVHLLNPRNVVPESNMPGFPWLAENTLDGELTAKKMEVFRGFGVPYTDEDIAGA
;
A
#
# COMPACT_ATOMS: atom_id res chain seq x y z
N MET A 1 2.43 9.01 4.92
CA MET A 1 2.40 10.42 4.48
C MET A 1 3.71 11.06 4.90
N ILE A 2 4.46 11.57 3.93
CA ILE A 2 5.77 12.17 4.15
C ILE A 2 5.59 13.66 4.40
N ARG A 3 6.12 14.14 5.53
CA ARG A 3 6.04 15.55 5.95
C ARG A 3 7.07 16.39 5.18
N PRO A 4 6.84 17.70 4.98
CA PRO A 4 7.73 18.58 4.24
C PRO A 4 8.95 19.04 5.09
N PHE A 5 9.63 18.09 5.73
CA PHE A 5 10.89 18.32 6.44
C PHE A 5 12.03 17.66 5.69
N ARG A 6 13.19 18.33 5.63
CA ARG A 6 14.39 17.81 4.95
C ARG A 6 14.75 16.38 5.36
N ALA A 7 14.72 16.08 6.66
CA ALA A 7 15.06 14.75 7.17
C ALA A 7 14.08 13.65 6.71
N GLU A 8 12.81 14.00 6.45
CA GLU A 8 11.85 13.04 5.91
C GLU A 8 12.02 12.88 4.41
N THR A 9 12.27 13.98 3.69
CA THR A 9 12.43 13.93 2.25
C THR A 9 13.71 13.20 1.83
N GLU A 10 14.80 13.34 2.59
CA GLU A 10 16.02 12.56 2.37
C GLU A 10 15.79 11.05 2.62
N ARG A 11 14.94 10.69 3.59
CA ARG A 11 14.67 9.29 3.93
C ARG A 11 13.66 8.62 2.98
N TYR A 12 12.55 9.31 2.73
CA TYR A 12 11.36 8.74 2.07
C TYR A 12 11.10 9.30 0.66
N GLY A 13 11.81 10.34 0.23
CA GLY A 13 11.62 10.99 -1.07
C GLY A 13 10.66 12.18 -1.00
N HIS A 14 10.11 12.60 -2.15
CA HIS A 14 9.26 13.79 -2.22
C HIS A 14 8.10 13.74 -1.21
N TYR A 15 7.87 14.85 -0.50
CA TYR A 15 6.78 14.95 0.48
C TYR A 15 5.43 14.64 -0.17
N SER A 16 4.48 14.16 0.62
CA SER A 16 3.15 13.79 0.09
C SER A 16 2.36 15.03 -0.30
N VAL A 17 1.61 14.95 -1.39
CA VAL A 17 0.72 16.04 -1.83
C VAL A 17 -0.73 15.58 -1.82
N ALA A 18 -1.67 16.52 -1.63
CA ALA A 18 -3.09 16.19 -1.52
C ALA A 18 -3.63 15.41 -2.75
N GLY A 19 -3.09 15.70 -3.95
CA GLY A 19 -3.44 15.02 -5.19
C GLY A 19 -3.22 13.51 -5.20
N GLU A 20 -2.36 12.99 -4.31
CA GLU A 20 -2.03 11.56 -4.26
C GLU A 20 -3.08 10.72 -3.54
N SER A 21 -3.86 11.33 -2.64
CA SER A 21 -4.88 10.63 -1.85
C SER A 21 -6.31 10.87 -2.35
N VAL A 22 -6.47 11.47 -3.54
CA VAL A 22 -7.78 11.84 -4.11
C VAL A 22 -8.70 10.63 -4.26
N TRP A 23 -8.15 9.45 -4.52
CA TRP A 23 -8.90 8.19 -4.71
C TRP A 23 -8.85 7.25 -3.49
N GLU A 24 -8.29 7.70 -2.36
CA GLU A 24 -8.19 6.86 -1.16
C GLU A 24 -9.48 6.93 -0.32
N HIS A 25 -10.21 5.81 -0.26
CA HIS A 25 -11.42 5.67 0.53
C HIS A 25 -11.35 4.44 1.44
N PRO A 26 -11.01 4.58 2.74
CA PRO A 26 -10.57 5.80 3.43
C PRO A 26 -9.09 6.13 3.15
N PHE A 27 -8.67 7.33 3.58
CA PHE A 27 -7.27 7.75 3.53
C PHE A 27 -6.37 6.83 4.39
N LEU A 28 -5.13 6.58 3.93
CA LEU A 28 -4.16 5.72 4.62
C LEU A 28 -2.99 6.48 5.26
N TRP A 29 -3.24 7.73 5.66
CA TRP A 29 -2.22 8.52 6.35
C TRP A 29 -1.99 7.96 7.75
N GLY A 30 -0.76 7.51 8.00
CA GLY A 30 -0.38 6.99 9.30
C GLY A 30 -0.42 8.05 10.40
N SER A 31 -0.92 7.66 11.58
CA SER A 31 -0.83 8.44 12.81
C SER A 31 0.39 8.07 13.68
N LYS A 32 1.04 6.93 13.38
CA LYS A 32 2.22 6.42 14.08
C LYS A 32 3.14 5.71 13.09
N ARG A 33 4.44 5.71 13.39
CA ARG A 33 5.48 4.98 12.65
C ARG A 33 6.22 4.01 13.57
N THR A 34 5.62 2.84 13.79
CA THR A 34 6.33 1.70 14.40
C THR A 34 7.32 1.11 13.39
N GLY A 35 6.87 0.97 12.14
CA GLY A 35 7.73 0.80 10.98
C GLY A 35 7.88 2.09 10.16
N PRO A 36 8.65 2.07 9.06
CA PRO A 36 8.88 3.23 8.20
C PRO A 36 7.62 3.72 7.46
N ASP A 37 7.67 4.92 6.88
CA ASP A 37 6.59 5.42 5.99
C ASP A 37 6.55 4.65 4.67
N LEU A 38 5.35 4.39 4.14
CA LEU A 38 5.13 3.60 2.93
C LEU A 38 4.72 4.43 1.70
N ALA A 39 4.54 5.75 1.81
CA ALA A 39 3.96 6.56 0.73
C ALA A 39 4.78 6.59 -0.59
N ARG A 40 6.05 6.13 -0.56
CA ARG A 40 6.98 6.17 -1.69
C ARG A 40 7.81 4.89 -1.82
N VAL A 41 7.20 3.73 -1.57
CA VAL A 41 7.87 2.43 -1.73
C VAL A 41 7.89 1.93 -3.17
N GLY A 42 7.11 2.54 -4.07
CA GLY A 42 7.03 2.15 -5.48
C GLY A 42 8.42 2.05 -6.12
N GLY A 43 8.80 0.83 -6.50
CA GLY A 43 10.09 0.54 -7.12
C GLY A 43 11.32 0.54 -6.20
N ARG A 44 11.17 0.72 -4.88
CA ARG A 44 12.31 0.68 -3.94
C ARG A 44 12.81 -0.74 -3.66
N TYR A 45 11.91 -1.71 -3.69
CA TYR A 45 12.18 -3.12 -3.41
C TYR A 45 11.57 -3.98 -4.51
N SER A 46 12.12 -5.17 -4.73
CA SER A 46 11.53 -6.14 -5.65
C SER A 46 10.32 -6.83 -5.03
N ASP A 47 9.45 -7.39 -5.87
CA ASP A 47 8.31 -8.19 -5.41
C ASP A 47 8.76 -9.39 -4.57
N GLU A 48 9.91 -9.98 -4.91
CA GLU A 48 10.51 -11.07 -4.13
C GLU A 48 10.94 -10.61 -2.74
N TRP A 49 11.52 -9.40 -2.62
CA TRP A 49 11.83 -8.83 -1.30
C TRP A 49 10.56 -8.64 -0.48
N HIS A 50 9.49 -8.11 -1.09
CA HIS A 50 8.19 -7.95 -0.42
C HIS A 50 7.63 -9.30 0.04
N ARG A 51 7.69 -10.33 -0.80
CA ARG A 51 7.22 -11.68 -0.47
C ARG A 51 7.96 -12.24 0.73
N VAL A 52 9.29 -12.24 0.71
CA VAL A 52 10.11 -12.79 1.81
C VAL A 52 9.92 -11.97 3.10
N HIS A 53 9.92 -10.64 2.99
CA HIS A 53 9.72 -9.75 4.13
C HIS A 53 8.35 -9.94 4.78
N LEU A 54 7.27 -10.06 4.00
CA LEU A 54 5.93 -10.28 4.53
C LEU A 54 5.78 -11.67 5.17
N LEU A 55 6.39 -12.72 4.60
CA LEU A 55 6.37 -14.07 5.19
C LEU A 55 7.04 -14.07 6.57
N ASN A 56 8.26 -13.55 6.66
CA ASN A 56 8.97 -13.39 7.93
C ASN A 56 9.94 -12.20 7.85
N PRO A 57 9.59 -11.04 8.44
CA PRO A 57 10.41 -9.84 8.35
C PRO A 57 11.83 -10.03 8.88
N ARG A 58 12.00 -10.90 9.89
CA ARG A 58 13.29 -11.17 10.54
C ARG A 58 14.27 -11.94 9.64
N ASN A 59 13.82 -12.52 8.53
CA ASN A 59 14.71 -13.18 7.58
C ASN A 59 15.55 -12.19 6.76
N VAL A 60 15.04 -10.98 6.51
CA VAL A 60 15.72 -9.95 5.71
C VAL A 60 16.10 -8.71 6.52
N VAL A 61 15.44 -8.50 7.66
CA VAL A 61 15.74 -7.44 8.63
C VAL A 61 15.69 -8.06 10.04
N PRO A 62 16.80 -8.62 10.55
CA PRO A 62 16.82 -9.40 11.80
C PRO A 62 16.21 -8.69 13.02
N GLU A 63 16.37 -7.38 13.10
CA GLU A 63 15.87 -6.52 14.16
C GLU A 63 14.41 -6.07 13.97
N SER A 64 13.73 -6.51 12.90
CA SER A 64 12.37 -6.10 12.61
C SER A 64 11.39 -6.52 13.70
N ASN A 65 10.61 -5.57 14.18
CA ASN A 65 9.50 -5.81 15.11
C ASN A 65 8.16 -6.07 14.38
N MET A 66 8.17 -6.09 13.04
CA MET A 66 6.97 -6.36 12.25
C MET A 66 6.51 -7.83 12.45
N PRO A 67 5.19 -8.08 12.61
CA PRO A 67 4.64 -9.42 12.59
C PRO A 67 4.88 -10.11 11.23
N GLY A 68 5.01 -11.44 11.23
CA GLY A 68 4.96 -12.20 9.98
C GLY A 68 3.52 -12.38 9.51
N PHE A 69 3.31 -12.36 8.20
CA PHE A 69 2.02 -12.55 7.53
C PHE A 69 2.05 -13.78 6.59
N PRO A 70 2.45 -14.98 7.06
CA PRO A 70 2.62 -16.15 6.20
C PRO A 70 1.34 -16.60 5.50
N TRP A 71 0.17 -16.38 6.12
CA TRP A 71 -1.13 -16.70 5.56
C TRP A 71 -1.44 -15.98 4.23
N LEU A 72 -0.76 -14.87 3.93
CA LEU A 72 -0.89 -14.20 2.63
C LEU A 72 -0.42 -15.08 1.46
N ALA A 73 0.47 -16.06 1.71
CA ALA A 73 0.90 -17.02 0.70
C ALA A 73 -0.04 -18.24 0.58
N GLU A 74 -0.90 -18.45 1.57
CA GLU A 74 -1.82 -19.60 1.63
C GLU A 74 -3.22 -19.22 1.13
N ASN A 75 -3.65 -17.99 1.41
CA ASN A 75 -4.98 -17.50 1.04
C ASN A 75 -5.03 -17.07 -0.43
N THR A 76 -6.03 -17.56 -1.15
CA THR A 76 -6.29 -17.18 -2.55
C THR A 76 -7.48 -16.23 -2.61
N LEU A 77 -7.37 -15.17 -3.42
CA LEU A 77 -8.48 -14.25 -3.70
C LEU A 77 -9.41 -14.86 -4.75
N ASP A 78 -10.72 -14.83 -4.51
CA ASP A 78 -11.75 -15.30 -5.45
C ASP A 78 -12.18 -14.23 -6.47
N GLY A 79 -11.94 -12.95 -6.17
CA GLY A 79 -12.34 -11.82 -7.01
C GLY A 79 -13.83 -11.47 -6.96
N GLU A 80 -14.66 -12.19 -6.19
CA GLU A 80 -16.14 -12.07 -6.24
C GLU A 80 -16.62 -10.64 -5.96
N LEU A 81 -15.92 -9.94 -5.07
CA LEU A 81 -16.28 -8.58 -4.63
C LEU A 81 -15.51 -7.46 -5.35
N THR A 82 -14.60 -7.77 -6.28
CA THR A 82 -13.74 -6.73 -6.89
C THR A 82 -14.55 -5.76 -7.72
N ALA A 83 -15.38 -6.25 -8.65
CA ALA A 83 -16.26 -5.43 -9.48
C ALA A 83 -17.18 -4.54 -8.62
N LYS A 84 -17.81 -5.12 -7.60
CA LYS A 84 -18.69 -4.39 -6.67
C LYS A 84 -17.95 -3.28 -5.91
N LYS A 85 -16.70 -3.52 -5.48
CA LYS A 85 -15.88 -2.48 -4.83
C LYS A 85 -15.60 -1.33 -5.80
N MET A 86 -15.24 -1.63 -7.05
CA MET A 86 -14.96 -0.61 -8.06
C MET A 86 -16.20 0.23 -8.39
N GLU A 87 -17.38 -0.38 -8.49
CA GLU A 87 -18.66 0.33 -8.63
C GLU A 87 -18.93 1.28 -7.46
N VAL A 88 -18.70 0.83 -6.23
CA VAL A 88 -18.84 1.68 -5.02
C VAL A 88 -17.85 2.84 -5.06
N PHE A 89 -16.60 2.59 -5.42
CA PHE A 89 -15.56 3.62 -5.50
C PHE A 89 -15.82 4.61 -6.64
N ARG A 90 -16.42 4.15 -7.74
CA ARG A 90 -16.94 5.03 -8.79
C ARG A 90 -18.00 5.97 -8.24
N GLY A 91 -18.86 5.50 -7.34
CA GLY A 91 -19.79 6.35 -6.58
C GLY A 91 -19.12 7.42 -5.71
N PHE A 92 -17.86 7.23 -5.30
CA PHE A 92 -17.05 8.23 -4.60
C PHE A 92 -16.28 9.18 -5.54
N GLY A 93 -16.46 9.04 -6.86
CA GLY A 93 -15.79 9.86 -7.87
C GLY A 93 -14.47 9.29 -8.39
N VAL A 94 -14.13 8.04 -8.06
CA VAL A 94 -12.98 7.35 -8.65
C VAL A 94 -13.31 6.99 -10.11
N PRO A 95 -12.47 7.35 -11.10
CA PRO A 95 -12.84 7.29 -12.52
C PRO A 95 -12.67 5.88 -13.13
N TYR A 96 -13.24 4.85 -12.51
CA TYR A 96 -13.28 3.51 -13.10
C TYR A 96 -14.21 3.46 -14.31
N THR A 97 -13.72 2.86 -15.40
CA THR A 97 -14.50 2.59 -16.61
C THR A 97 -15.31 1.30 -16.48
N ASP A 98 -16.26 1.09 -17.38
CA ASP A 98 -17.01 -0.16 -17.43
C ASP A 98 -16.09 -1.34 -17.83
N GLU A 99 -15.08 -1.07 -18.66
CA GLU A 99 -14.04 -2.04 -19.01
C GLU A 99 -13.18 -2.45 -17.81
N ASP A 100 -12.80 -1.49 -16.96
CA ASP A 100 -12.06 -1.78 -15.73
C ASP A 100 -12.86 -2.73 -14.82
N ILE A 101 -14.17 -2.45 -14.63
CA ILE A 101 -15.05 -3.24 -13.76
C ILE A 101 -15.28 -4.64 -14.34
N ALA A 102 -15.43 -4.77 -15.66
CA ALA A 102 -15.64 -6.04 -16.33
C ALA A 102 -14.38 -6.93 -16.36
N GLY A 103 -13.19 -6.32 -16.34
CA GLY A 103 -11.89 -7.02 -16.35
C GLY A 103 -11.24 -7.22 -14.98
N ALA A 104 -11.97 -6.92 -13.90
CA ALA A 104 -11.49 -6.91 -12.52
C ALA A 104 -11.36 -8.29 -11.85
#